data_AF-A0A2R9T192-F1
#
_entry.id   AF-A0A2R9T192-F1
#
_cell.length_a   1.000
_cell.length_b   1.000
_cell.length_c   1.000
_cell.angle_alpha   90.00
_cell.angle_beta   90.00
_cell.angle_gamma   90.00
#
_symmetry.space_group_name_H-M   'P 1'
#
loop_
_entity.id
_entity.type
_entity.pdbx_description
1 polymer ?
#
loop_
_entity_poly.entity_id
_entity_poly.type
_entity_poly.pdbx_seq_one_letter_code
_entity_poly.pdbx_strand_id
1 'polypeptide(L)'
;MKGIRTTKNGKYQVTFDHGIVNGQRHKPTKVFDTLDEAEKVLTEFKYNKQRNLLVTSSKMSVVELLDYWMKRYVKYNCEETTRYG
;
A
#
# COMPACT_ATOMS: atom_id res chain seq x y z
N MET A 1 -18.83 14.39 3.07
CA MET A 1 -18.33 13.25 2.26
C MET A 1 -17.29 12.47 3.08
N LYS A 2 -17.38 11.14 3.18
CA LYS A 2 -16.39 10.32 3.91
C LYS A 2 -15.08 10.27 3.11
N GLY A 3 -14.00 10.86 3.65
CA GLY A 3 -12.63 10.74 3.11
C GLY A 3 -11.96 12.05 2.68
N ILE A 4 -12.71 13.15 2.56
CA ILE A 4 -12.20 14.50 2.25
C ILE A 4 -12.59 15.44 3.40
N ARG A 5 -11.64 16.23 3.90
CA ARG A 5 -11.88 17.28 4.90
C ARG A 5 -11.30 18.61 4.42
N THR A 6 -11.99 19.71 4.70
CA THR A 6 -11.46 21.05 4.44
C THR A 6 -10.49 21.44 5.55
N THR A 7 -9.33 21.95 5.18
CA THR A 7 -8.33 22.48 6.12
C THR A 7 -8.68 23.92 6.49
N LYS A 8 -8.09 24.43 7.59
CA LYS A 8 -8.26 25.84 8.01
C LYS A 8 -7.84 26.84 6.93
N ASN A 9 -6.98 26.43 6.00
CA ASN A 9 -6.46 27.26 4.92
C ASN A 9 -7.33 27.17 3.64
N GLY A 10 -8.54 26.59 3.73
CA GLY A 10 -9.44 26.43 2.57
C GLY A 10 -9.06 25.30 1.61
N LYS A 11 -7.96 24.58 1.84
CA LYS A 11 -7.53 23.46 0.99
C LYS A 11 -8.28 22.16 1.32
N TYR A 12 -8.30 21.21 0.38
CA TYR A 12 -8.98 19.93 0.51
C TYR A 12 -8.00 18.82 0.86
N GLN A 13 -8.20 18.17 1.99
CA GLN A 13 -7.34 17.10 2.49
C GLN A 13 -8.02 15.74 2.34
N VAL A 14 -7.34 14.82 1.66
CA VAL A 14 -7.81 13.46 1.38
C VAL A 14 -7.00 12.46 2.19
N THR A 15 -7.70 11.59 2.93
CA THR A 15 -7.08 10.47 3.67
C THR A 15 -7.26 9.17 2.92
N PHE A 16 -6.14 8.50 2.61
CA PHE A 16 -6.13 7.20 1.95
C PHE A 16 -5.97 6.10 3.00
N ASP A 17 -7.00 5.26 3.20
CA ASP A 17 -6.94 4.16 4.17
C ASP A 17 -6.49 2.86 3.47
N HIS A 18 -5.19 2.55 3.59
CA HIS A 18 -4.59 1.32 3.07
C HIS A 18 -4.80 0.11 4.01
N GLY A 19 -5.45 0.29 5.16
CA GLY A 19 -5.63 -0.77 6.15
C GLY A 19 -4.38 -0.98 7.01
N ILE A 20 -4.13 -2.23 7.39
CA ILE A 20 -2.97 -2.61 8.22
C ILE A 20 -1.85 -3.09 7.29
N VAL A 21 -0.72 -2.41 7.37
CA VAL A 21 0.50 -2.72 6.63
C VAL A 21 1.58 -2.97 7.67
N ASN A 22 2.20 -4.15 7.66
CA ASN A 22 3.24 -4.53 8.62
C ASN A 22 2.83 -4.31 10.09
N GLY A 23 1.58 -4.65 10.43
CA GLY A 23 1.04 -4.53 11.80
C GLY A 23 0.64 -3.12 12.23
N GLN A 24 0.90 -2.10 11.39
CA GLN A 24 0.51 -0.71 11.68
C GLN A 24 -0.54 -0.21 10.70
N ARG A 25 -1.46 0.64 11.18
CA ARG A 25 -2.48 1.23 10.31
C ARG A 25 -1.85 2.29 9.41
N HIS A 26 -1.88 2.07 8.09
CA HIS A 26 -1.31 2.99 7.13
C HIS A 26 -2.38 3.90 6.53
N LYS A 27 -2.34 5.18 6.94
CA LYS A 27 -3.31 6.23 6.54
C LYS A 27 -2.62 7.51 6.06
N PRO A 28 -1.88 7.47 4.96
CA PRO A 28 -1.30 8.68 4.39
C PRO A 28 -2.40 9.67 4.00
N THR A 29 -2.07 10.96 4.15
CA THR A 29 -3.01 12.03 3.87
C THR A 29 -2.33 13.04 2.93
N LYS A 30 -3.05 13.49 1.90
CA LYS A 30 -2.56 14.48 0.93
C LYS A 30 -3.51 15.66 0.85
N VAL A 31 -2.97 16.85 0.55
CA VAL A 31 -3.73 18.09 0.44
C VAL A 31 -3.72 18.55 -1.02
N PHE A 32 -4.86 19.08 -1.46
CA PHE A 32 -5.14 19.56 -2.81
C PHE A 32 -5.78 20.94 -2.73
N ASP A 33 -5.62 21.73 -3.79
CA ASP A 33 -6.13 23.09 -3.84
C ASP A 33 -7.60 23.15 -4.30
N THR A 34 -8.04 22.17 -5.11
CA THR A 34 -9.42 22.09 -5.62
C THR A 34 -10.16 20.86 -5.10
N LEU A 35 -11.49 20.97 -5.00
CA LEU A 35 -12.37 19.87 -4.60
C LEU A 35 -12.38 18.77 -5.66
N ASP A 36 -12.45 19.16 -6.93
CA ASP A 36 -12.50 18.22 -8.07
C ASP A 36 -11.26 17.32 -8.13
N GLU A 37 -10.06 17.87 -7.90
CA GLU A 37 -8.83 17.07 -7.81
C GLU A 37 -8.89 16.09 -6.63
N ALA A 38 -9.33 16.56 -5.47
CA ALA A 38 -9.45 15.73 -4.28
C ALA A 38 -10.44 14.57 -4.49
N GLU A 39 -11.56 14.81 -5.15
CA GLU A 39 -12.56 13.79 -5.50
C GLU A 39 -12.05 12.80 -6.54
N LYS A 40 -11.39 13.29 -7.60
CA LYS A 40 -10.83 12.43 -8.65
C LYS A 40 -9.83 11.44 -8.07
N VAL A 41 -8.89 11.92 -7.26
CA VAL A 41 -7.85 11.06 -6.65
C VAL A 41 -8.46 10.10 -5.63
N LEU A 42 -9.45 10.54 -4.83
CA LEU A 42 -10.15 9.63 -3.91
C LEU A 42 -10.91 8.53 -4.65
N THR A 43 -11.51 8.85 -5.79
CA THR A 43 -12.25 7.90 -6.63
C THR A 43 -11.32 6.88 -7.25
N GLU A 44 -10.20 7.32 -7.81
CA GLU A 44 -9.16 6.44 -8.34
C GLU A 44 -8.59 5.50 -7.27
N PHE A 45 -8.33 6.03 -6.07
CA PHE A 45 -7.89 5.21 -4.94
C PHE A 45 -8.90 4.11 -4.58
N LYS A 46 -10.20 4.46 -4.48
CA LYS A 46 -11.26 3.49 -4.17
C LYS A 46 -11.39 2.42 -5.25
N TYR A 47 -11.29 2.82 -6.52
CA TYR A 47 -11.32 1.91 -7.65
C TYR A 47 -10.14 0.91 -7.61
N ASN A 48 -8.92 1.41 -7.40
CA ASN A 48 -7.73 0.57 -7.27
C ASN A 48 -7.80 -0.34 -6.05
N LYS A 49 -8.38 0.14 -4.94
CA LYS A 49 -8.64 -0.66 -3.73
C LYS A 49 -9.60 -1.82 -4.02
N GLN A 50 -10.71 -1.57 -4.71
CA GLN A 50 -11.68 -2.60 -5.05
C GLN A 50 -11.10 -3.69 -5.95
N ARG A 51 -10.15 -3.33 -6.83
CA ARG A 51 -9.48 -4.25 -7.74
C ARG A 51 -8.24 -4.93 -7.17
N ASN A 52 -7.93 -4.72 -5.88
CA ASN A 52 -6.68 -5.21 -5.25
C ASN A 52 -5.41 -4.77 -5.98
N LEU A 53 -5.42 -3.59 -6.62
CA LEU A 53 -4.28 -3.02 -7.36
C LEU A 53 -3.44 -2.07 -6.50
N LEU A 54 -3.79 -1.88 -5.23
CA LEU A 54 -2.99 -1.05 -4.33
C LEU A 54 -1.68 -1.76 -4.01
N VAL A 55 -0.59 -1.25 -4.58
CA VAL A 55 0.76 -1.66 -4.21
C VAL A 55 1.18 -0.89 -2.96
N THR A 56 1.48 -1.62 -1.91
CA THR A 56 2.04 -1.05 -0.70
C THR A 56 3.56 -1.07 -0.80
N SER A 57 4.21 0.08 -0.63
CA SER A 57 5.67 0.10 -0.56
C SER A 57 6.12 -0.58 0.74
N SER A 58 6.62 -1.79 0.66
CA SER A 58 7.37 -2.40 1.74
C SER A 58 8.80 -1.88 1.69
N LYS A 59 9.32 -1.34 2.80
CA LYS A 59 10.77 -1.18 2.96
C LYS A 59 11.34 -2.57 3.24
N MET A 60 11.46 -3.40 2.22
CA MET A 60 12.26 -4.62 2.30
C MET A 60 13.62 -4.35 1.67
N SER A 61 14.66 -4.78 2.35
CA SER A 61 15.99 -4.88 1.75
C SER A 61 15.99 -5.97 0.66
N VAL A 62 16.96 -5.88 -0.26
CA VAL A 62 17.16 -6.92 -1.28
C VAL A 62 17.41 -8.29 -0.64
N VAL A 63 18.10 -8.32 0.50
CA VAL A 63 18.34 -9.55 1.26
C VAL A 63 17.03 -10.15 1.74
N GLU A 64 16.16 -9.37 2.39
CA GLU A 64 14.86 -9.84 2.87
C GLU A 64 13.95 -10.32 1.73
N LEU A 65 14.02 -9.67 0.56
CA LEU A 65 13.31 -10.11 -0.64
C LEU A 65 13.78 -11.49 -1.08
N LEU A 66 15.10 -11.68 -1.22
CA LEU A 66 15.69 -12.95 -1.63
C LEU A 66 15.38 -14.04 -0.62
N ASP A 67 15.42 -13.73 0.67
CA ASP A 67 15.09 -14.65 1.75
C ASP A 67 13.62 -15.09 1.71
N TYR A 68 12.71 -14.14 1.49
CA TYR A 68 11.28 -14.42 1.32
C TYR A 68 11.04 -15.29 0.08
N TRP A 69 11.67 -14.95 -1.04
CA TRP A 69 11.55 -15.68 -2.29
C TRP A 69 12.06 -17.12 -2.16
N MET A 70 13.25 -17.29 -1.57
CA MET A 70 13.85 -18.59 -1.31
C MET A 70 12.93 -19.44 -0.43
N LYS A 71 12.46 -18.89 0.69
CA LYS A 71 11.60 -19.60 1.65
C LYS A 71 10.23 -19.99 1.09
N ARG A 72 9.59 -19.11 0.31
CA ARG A 72 8.21 -19.32 -0.14
C ARG A 72 8.05 -19.99 -1.49
N TYR A 73 9.02 -19.84 -2.40
CA TYR A 73 8.85 -20.30 -3.78
C TYR A 73 9.92 -21.30 -4.20
N VAL A 74 11.17 -21.11 -3.80
CA VAL A 74 12.27 -21.98 -4.23
C VAL A 74 12.36 -23.25 -3.38
N LYS A 75 12.32 -23.10 -2.05
CA LYS A 75 12.53 -24.20 -1.09
C LYS A 75 11.58 -25.38 -1.33
N TYR A 76 10.34 -25.13 -1.76
CA TYR A 76 9.35 -26.18 -2.04
C TYR A 76 9.58 -26.92 -3.36
N ASN A 77 10.37 -26.37 -4.27
CA ASN A 77 10.69 -26.95 -5.58
C ASN A 77 12.07 -27.59 -5.60
N CYS A 78 12.80 -27.61 -4.49
CA CYS A 78 14.10 -28.26 -4.36
C CYS A 78 13.99 -29.66 -3.77
N GLU A 79 14.78 -30.59 -4.30
CA GLU A 79 15.07 -31.90 -3.73
C GLU A 79 15.49 -31.78 -2.26
N GLU A 80 15.08 -32.73 -1.43
CA GLU A 80 15.18 -32.66 0.03
C GLU A 80 16.62 -32.49 0.54
N THR A 81 17.59 -33.08 -0.18
CA THR A 81 19.03 -33.01 0.10
C THR A 81 19.63 -31.62 -0.13
N THR A 82 19.05 -30.81 -1.03
CA THR A 82 19.51 -29.45 -1.36
C THR A 82 18.84 -28.39 -0.48
N ARG A 83 17.82 -28.78 0.29
CA ARG A 83 16.96 -27.87 1.07
C ARG A 83 17.60 -27.36 2.36
N TYR A 84 18.62 -28.05 2.87
CA TYR A 84 19.25 -27.83 4.18
C TYR A 84 20.77 -27.64 4.12
N GLY A 85 21.35 -27.61 2.91
CA GLY A 85 22.79 -27.47 2.69
C GLY A 85 23.37 -26.17 3.24
#